data_AF-A0A3D0J328-F1
#
_entry.id   AF-A0A3D0J328-F1
#
_cell.length_a   1.000
_cell.length_b   1.000
_cell.length_c   1.000
_cell.angle_alpha   90.00
_cell.angle_beta   90.00
_cell.angle_gamma   90.00
#
_symmetry.space_group_name_H-M   'P 1'
#
loop_
_entity.id
_entity.type
_entity.pdbx_description
1 polymer ?
#
loop_
_entity_poly.entity_id
_entity_poly.type
_entity_poly.pdbx_seq_one_letter_code
_entity_poly.pdbx_strand_id
1 'polypeptide(L)'
;LALDPELLFSDEPTSGLDPVMTAVVDQLTLDSTRKIGVTAVVVSHDMTSCFRIATHMLMLGNGPRQGEIIAEGTPEEIRANPDPFLQQFVRGEADGPIAFRLSQDDYLKHLLQEG
;
A
#
# COMPACT_ATOMS: atom_id res chain seq x y z
N LEU A 1 -13.54 -0.07 -24.08
CA LEU A 1 -14.25 0.30 -22.84
C LEU A 1 -15.26 -0.80 -22.56
N ALA A 2 -15.09 -1.55 -21.47
CA ALA A 2 -16.12 -2.46 -20.99
C ALA A 2 -17.09 -1.64 -20.15
N LEU A 3 -18.39 -1.69 -20.48
CA LEU A 3 -19.40 -0.84 -19.85
C LEU A 3 -19.86 -1.38 -18.48
N ASP A 4 -19.62 -2.67 -18.22
CA ASP A 4 -20.04 -3.34 -16.98
C ASP A 4 -19.05 -4.47 -16.63
N PRO A 5 -17.85 -4.13 -16.14
CA PRO A 5 -16.84 -5.14 -15.82
C PRO A 5 -17.14 -5.84 -14.49
N GLU A 6 -16.95 -7.16 -14.41
CA GLU A 6 -17.05 -7.89 -13.14
C GLU A 6 -15.83 -7.62 -12.22
N LEU A 7 -14.70 -7.19 -12.80
CA LEU A 7 -13.42 -7.04 -12.11
C LEU A 7 -12.69 -5.77 -12.57
N LEU A 8 -12.24 -4.98 -11.60
CA LEU A 8 -11.43 -3.77 -11.78
C LEU A 8 -10.05 -4.01 -11.16
N PHE A 9 -9.00 -3.93 -11.98
CA PHE A 9 -7.62 -3.91 -11.50
C PHE A 9 -7.09 -2.48 -11.55
N SER A 10 -6.49 -2.03 -10.45
CA SER A 10 -5.89 -0.70 -10.37
C SER A 10 -4.51 -0.78 -9.72
N ASP A 11 -3.50 -0.31 -10.43
CA ASP A 11 -2.12 -0.22 -9.95
C ASP A 11 -1.81 1.24 -9.63
N GLU A 12 -1.60 1.53 -8.35
CA GLU A 12 -1.30 2.84 -7.78
C GLU A 12 -2.23 3.99 -8.23
N PRO A 13 -3.57 3.87 -8.05
CA PRO A 13 -4.55 4.84 -8.57
C PRO A 13 -4.44 6.25 -7.98
N THR A 14 -3.83 6.38 -6.82
CA THR A 14 -3.77 7.62 -6.02
C THR A 14 -2.39 8.26 -6.05
N SER A 15 -1.43 7.69 -6.78
CA SER A 15 -0.06 8.19 -6.83
C SER A 15 0.01 9.60 -7.43
N GLY A 16 0.73 10.50 -6.75
CA GLY A 16 0.90 11.89 -7.17
C GLY A 16 -0.33 12.78 -6.97
N LEU A 17 -1.43 12.25 -6.40
CA LEU A 17 -2.60 13.04 -6.04
C LEU A 17 -2.42 13.69 -4.67
N ASP A 18 -2.99 14.87 -4.51
CA ASP A 18 -3.14 15.48 -3.19
C ASP A 18 -4.18 14.72 -2.35
N PRO A 19 -4.19 14.89 -1.01
CA PRO A 19 -5.07 14.13 -0.13
C PRO A 19 -6.58 14.25 -0.44
N VAL A 20 -7.03 15.38 -1.00
CA VAL A 20 -8.44 15.56 -1.36
C VAL A 20 -8.77 14.72 -2.58
N MET A 21 -7.92 14.77 -3.61
CA MET A 21 -8.12 14.00 -4.84
C MET A 21 -7.99 12.49 -4.58
N THR A 22 -7.07 12.06 -3.72
CA THR A 22 -6.99 10.67 -3.24
C THR A 22 -8.32 10.22 -2.62
N ALA A 23 -8.93 11.02 -1.75
CA ALA A 23 -10.20 10.68 -1.12
C ALA A 23 -11.35 10.57 -2.16
N VAL A 24 -11.34 11.39 -3.20
CA VAL A 24 -12.31 11.30 -4.30
C VAL A 24 -12.16 9.99 -5.06
N VAL A 25 -10.93 9.61 -5.42
CA VAL A 25 -10.64 8.35 -6.12
C VAL A 25 -11.02 7.14 -5.26
N ASP A 26 -10.75 7.18 -3.96
CA ASP A 26 -11.17 6.16 -3.01
C ASP A 26 -12.69 6.01 -2.98
N GLN A 27 -13.42 7.12 -2.95
CA GLN A 27 -14.88 7.11 -2.97
C GLN A 27 -15.44 6.56 -4.29
N LEU A 28 -14.80 6.87 -5.43
CA LEU A 28 -15.19 6.31 -6.73
C LEU A 28 -14.97 4.79 -6.79
N THR A 29 -13.89 4.30 -6.19
CA THR A 29 -13.62 2.86 -6.06
C THR A 29 -14.69 2.18 -5.20
N LEU A 30 -15.02 2.76 -4.05
CA LEU A 30 -16.09 2.28 -3.18
C LEU A 30 -17.46 2.29 -3.85
N ASP A 31 -17.77 3.34 -4.61
CA ASP A 31 -19.03 3.44 -5.34
C ASP A 31 -19.13 2.39 -6.44
N SER A 32 -18.02 2.12 -7.15
CA SER A 32 -17.97 1.08 -8.19
C SER A 32 -18.22 -0.31 -7.60
N THR A 33 -17.58 -0.63 -6.46
CA THR A 33 -17.78 -1.94 -5.81
C THR A 33 -19.19 -2.09 -5.22
N ARG A 34 -19.73 -1.05 -4.58
CA ARG A 34 -21.02 -1.13 -3.87
C ARG A 34 -22.24 -0.98 -4.77
N LYS A 35 -22.18 -0.12 -5.80
CA LYS A 35 -23.34 0.25 -6.63
C LYS A 35 -23.41 -0.57 -7.91
N ILE A 36 -22.25 -0.91 -8.49
CA ILE A 36 -22.16 -1.61 -9.77
C ILE A 36 -21.87 -3.10 -9.54
N GLY A 37 -21.41 -3.49 -8.34
CA GLY A 37 -21.14 -4.89 -8.00
C GLY A 37 -19.80 -5.42 -8.51
N VAL A 38 -18.91 -4.52 -8.92
CA VAL A 38 -17.58 -4.85 -9.42
C VAL A 38 -16.68 -5.32 -8.28
N THR A 39 -15.90 -6.37 -8.47
CA THR A 39 -14.79 -6.69 -7.56
C THR A 39 -13.59 -5.81 -7.91
N ALA A 40 -13.00 -5.11 -6.94
CA ALA A 40 -11.82 -4.28 -7.17
C ALA A 40 -10.57 -4.88 -6.52
N VAL A 41 -9.49 -4.97 -7.29
CA VAL A 41 -8.15 -5.32 -6.82
C VAL A 41 -7.27 -4.10 -7.01
N VAL A 42 -6.82 -3.53 -5.88
CA VAL A 42 -6.02 -2.31 -5.86
C VAL A 42 -4.64 -2.64 -5.28
N VAL A 43 -3.59 -2.25 -6.00
CA VAL A 43 -2.21 -2.28 -5.53
C VAL A 43 -1.83 -0.85 -5.15
N SER A 44 -1.43 -0.63 -3.90
CA SER A 44 -0.90 0.67 -3.49
C SER A 44 0.02 0.58 -2.26
N HIS A 45 0.92 1.56 -2.14
CA HIS A 45 1.70 1.82 -0.93
C HIS A 45 1.06 2.89 -0.02
N ASP A 46 -0.01 3.57 -0.42
CA ASP A 46 -0.76 4.47 0.46
C ASP A 46 -1.66 3.67 1.40
N MET A 47 -1.15 3.39 2.60
CA MET A 47 -1.87 2.65 3.63
C MET A 47 -3.15 3.35 4.09
N THR A 48 -3.22 4.68 4.03
CA THR A 48 -4.43 5.42 4.43
C THR A 48 -5.57 5.16 3.46
N SER A 49 -5.28 5.21 2.15
CA SER A 49 -6.24 4.82 1.10
C SER A 49 -6.60 3.33 1.21
N CYS A 50 -5.61 2.44 1.31
CA CYS A 50 -5.83 1.00 1.41
C CYS A 50 -6.79 0.64 2.55
N PHE A 51 -6.56 1.16 3.75
CA PHE A 51 -7.44 0.88 4.90
C PHE A 51 -8.83 1.49 4.79
N ARG A 52 -9.01 2.53 3.97
CA ARG A 52 -10.31 3.17 3.75
C ARG A 52 -11.17 2.39 2.77
N ILE A 53 -10.56 1.77 1.75
CA ILE A 53 -11.30 1.11 0.67
C ILE A 53 -11.33 -0.42 0.77
N ALA A 54 -10.32 -1.03 1.38
CA ALA A 54 -10.17 -2.49 1.38
C ALA A 54 -11.18 -3.18 2.29
N THR A 55 -11.69 -4.32 1.83
CA THR A 55 -12.40 -5.30 2.66
C THR A 55 -11.52 -6.48 3.04
N HIS A 56 -10.47 -6.71 2.26
CA HIS A 56 -9.46 -7.74 2.45
C HIS A 56 -8.13 -7.23 1.92
N MET A 57 -7.03 -7.58 2.58
CA MET A 57 -5.69 -7.05 2.31
C MET A 57 -4.68 -8.19 2.24
N LEU A 58 -3.73 -8.05 1.32
CA LEU A 58 -2.58 -8.93 1.16
C LEU A 58 -1.34 -8.05 1.20
N MET A 59 -0.42 -8.36 2.11
CA MET A 59 0.85 -7.66 2.18
C MET A 59 1.94 -8.55 1.58
N LEU A 60 2.65 -8.03 0.58
CA LEU A 60 3.77 -8.71 -0.06
C LEU A 60 5.09 -8.27 0.57
N GLY A 61 5.94 -9.24 0.89
CA GLY A 61 7.26 -9.00 1.44
C GLY A 61 8.21 -8.40 0.41
N ASN A 62 9.19 -7.64 0.90
CA ASN A 62 10.30 -7.11 0.11
C ASN A 62 11.65 -7.60 0.70
N GLY A 63 12.76 -7.30 0.00
CA GLY A 63 14.10 -7.67 0.45
C GLY A 63 14.23 -9.17 0.74
N PRO A 64 14.57 -9.60 1.98
CA PRO A 64 14.76 -11.01 2.30
C PRO A 64 13.48 -11.85 2.23
N ARG A 65 12.28 -11.22 2.23
CA ARG A 65 10.97 -11.89 2.14
C ARG A 65 10.29 -11.64 0.79
N GLN A 66 11.06 -11.31 -0.24
CA GLN A 66 10.52 -10.98 -1.56
C GLN A 66 9.70 -12.14 -2.15
N GLY A 67 8.46 -11.85 -2.55
CA GLY A 67 7.54 -12.83 -3.13
C GLY A 67 6.73 -13.63 -2.11
N GLU A 68 6.93 -13.41 -0.81
CA GLU A 68 6.11 -14.00 0.24
C GLU A 68 4.89 -13.12 0.54
N ILE A 69 3.75 -13.76 0.84
CA ILE A 69 2.64 -13.08 1.52
C ILE A 69 3.00 -13.05 3.00
N ILE A 70 3.31 -11.85 3.50
CA ILE A 70 3.74 -11.67 4.89
C ILE A 70 2.56 -11.46 5.84
N ALA A 71 1.43 -11.00 5.31
CA ALA A 71 0.18 -10.89 6.03
C ALA A 71 -1.01 -10.94 5.06
N GLU A 72 -2.12 -11.50 5.54
CA GLU A 72 -3.38 -11.61 4.82
C GLU A 72 -4.51 -11.48 5.84
N GLY A 73 -5.57 -10.75 5.50
CA GLY A 73 -6.75 -10.62 6.36
C GLY A 73 -7.53 -9.34 6.15
N THR A 74 -8.42 -9.02 7.09
CA THR A 74 -9.16 -7.76 7.07
C THR A 74 -8.26 -6.57 7.43
N PRO A 75 -8.64 -5.32 7.10
CA PRO A 75 -7.93 -4.12 7.56
C PRO A 75 -7.66 -4.10 9.07
N GLU A 76 -8.59 -4.57 9.88
CA GLU A 76 -8.47 -4.65 11.34
C GLU A 76 -7.41 -5.67 11.76
N GLU A 77 -7.40 -6.84 11.14
CA GLU A 77 -6.41 -7.89 11.39
C GLU A 77 -5.01 -7.43 10.99
N ILE A 78 -4.87 -6.76 9.84
CA ILE A 78 -3.60 -6.17 9.39
C ILE A 78 -3.10 -5.12 10.40
N ARG A 79 -3.98 -4.24 10.88
CA ARG A 79 -3.61 -3.22 11.88
C ARG A 79 -3.17 -3.84 13.20
N ALA A 80 -3.83 -4.91 13.65
CA ALA A 80 -3.57 -5.56 14.92
C ALA A 80 -2.40 -6.57 14.89
N ASN A 81 -1.93 -6.95 13.71
CA ASN A 81 -0.90 -7.98 13.56
C ASN A 81 0.45 -7.52 14.17
N PRO A 82 1.06 -8.29 15.08
CA PRO A 82 2.26 -7.90 15.81
C PRO A 82 3.57 -8.06 15.03
N ASP A 83 3.57 -8.56 13.78
CA ASP A 83 4.78 -8.72 12.96
C ASP A 83 5.49 -7.36 12.78
N PRO A 84 6.73 -7.20 13.28
CA PRO A 84 7.46 -5.93 13.19
C PRO A 84 7.71 -5.47 11.75
N PHE A 85 7.85 -6.40 10.80
CA PHE A 85 8.04 -6.10 9.39
C PHE A 85 6.79 -5.47 8.78
N LEU A 86 5.63 -6.04 9.08
CA LEU A 86 4.35 -5.48 8.67
C LEU A 86 4.12 -4.12 9.34
N GLN A 87 4.33 -4.03 10.65
CA GLN A 87 4.07 -2.80 11.41
C GLN A 87 4.97 -1.65 10.97
N GLN A 88 6.25 -1.91 10.66
CA GLN A 88 7.15 -0.91 10.10
C GLN A 88 6.58 -0.32 8.81
N PHE A 89 6.09 -1.15 7.89
CA PHE A 89 5.50 -0.69 6.64
C PHE A 89 4.17 0.05 6.87
N VAL A 90 3.26 -0.53 7.64
CA VAL A 90 1.94 0.02 7.93
C VAL A 90 2.02 1.41 8.57
N ARG A 91 3.04 1.63 9.41
CA ARG A 91 3.26 2.90 10.13
C ARG A 91 4.21 3.85 9.42
N GLY A 92 4.89 3.40 8.36
CA GLY A 92 5.94 4.19 7.69
C GLY A 92 7.13 4.50 8.59
N GLU A 93 7.49 3.58 9.49
CA GLU A 93 8.62 3.75 10.39
C GLU A 93 9.95 3.57 9.61
N ALA A 94 10.89 4.49 9.83
CA ALA A 94 12.18 4.48 9.14
C ALA A 94 13.09 3.33 9.61
N ASP A 95 12.97 2.92 10.87
CA ASP A 95 13.76 1.87 11.50
C ASP A 95 12.92 0.59 11.65
N GLY A 96 13.55 -0.56 11.42
CA GLY A 96 12.93 -1.88 11.61
C GLY A 96 13.58 -2.96 10.75
N PRO A 97 12.95 -4.15 10.64
CA PRO A 97 13.52 -5.29 9.92
C PRO A 97 13.55 -5.12 8.39
N ILE A 98 12.77 -4.20 7.82
CA ILE A 98 12.88 -3.80 6.42
C ILE A 98 14.13 -2.93 6.28
N ALA A 99 15.22 -3.55 5.84
CA ALA A 99 16.47 -2.84 5.58
C ALA A 99 16.31 -1.98 4.31
N PHE A 100 16.40 -0.65 4.45
CA PHE A 100 16.61 0.22 3.29
C PHE A 100 18.00 -0.07 2.72
N ARG A 101 18.06 -0.40 1.43
CA ARG A 101 19.32 -0.75 0.74
C ARG A 101 20.13 0.51 0.36
N LEU A 102 20.17 1.48 1.25
CA LEU A 102 21.21 2.50 1.33
C LEU A 102 21.81 2.26 2.71
N SER A 103 23.03 1.74 2.77
CA SER A 103 23.72 1.73 4.07
C SER A 103 23.73 3.17 4.61
N GLN A 104 23.65 3.37 5.94
CA GLN A 104 23.78 4.72 6.51
C GLN A 104 25.02 5.44 5.95
N ASP A 105 26.09 4.68 5.69
CA ASP A 105 27.30 5.15 5.03
C ASP A 105 27.06 5.62 3.60
N ASP A 106 26.25 4.93 2.79
CA ASP A 106 25.92 5.35 1.41
C ASP A 106 25.00 6.57 1.39
N TYR A 107 24.04 6.67 2.31
CA TYR A 107 23.18 7.86 2.43
C TYR A 107 23.98 9.10 2.84
N LEU A 108 24.85 8.97 3.86
CA LEU A 108 25.73 10.06 4.30
C LEU A 108 26.75 10.43 3.23
N LYS A 109 27.34 9.47 2.51
CA LYS A 109 28.22 9.75 1.37
C LYS A 109 27.49 10.51 0.26
N HIS A 110 26.24 10.18 -0.03
CA HIS A 110 25.47 10.84 -1.08
C HIS A 110 25.07 12.28 -0.72
N LEU A 111 24.77 12.55 0.56
CA LEU A 111 24.49 13.90 1.06
C LEU A 111 25.74 14.79 1.13
N LEU A 112 26.90 14.21 1.41
CA LEU A 112 28.16 14.93 1.60
C LEU A 112 28.95 15.15 0.29
N GLN A 113 28.49 14.60 -0.83
CA GLN A 113 29.14 14.73 -2.15
C GLN A 113 28.52 15.81 -3.07
N GLU A 114 27.43 16.47 -2.67
CA GLU A 114 26.84 17.62 -3.41
C GLU A 114 27.23 19.00 -2.82
N GLY A 115 28.43 19.13 -2.24
CA GLY A 115 28.97 20.39 -1.71
C GLY A 115 30.26 20.83 -2.39
#